data_AF-A0A5C6CJD8-F1
#
_entry.id   AF-A0A5C6CJD8-F1
#
_cell.length_a   1.000
_cell.length_b   1.000
_cell.length_c   1.000
_cell.angle_alpha   90.00
_cell.angle_beta   90.00
_cell.angle_gamma   90.00
#
_symmetry.space_group_name_H-M   'P 1'
#
loop_
_entity.id
_entity.type
_entity.pdbx_description
1 polymer ?
#
loop_
_entity_poly.entity_id
_entity_poly.type
_entity_poly.pdbx_seq_one_letter_code
_entity_poly.pdbx_strand_id
1 'polypeptide(L)'
;MKILALDLGKFNSVACFFNSKTRKSKFLTTPTNRETIASIFKDAKADLIVMEACGPSGWNNDLAQSQGLKTLVCSTNEEAWR
;
A
#
# COMPACT_ATOMS: atom_id res chain seq x y z
N MET A 1 -8.00 -10.38 -7.93
CA MET A 1 -7.06 -9.25 -7.90
C MET A 1 -6.18 -9.40 -6.69
N LYS A 2 -4.87 -9.18 -6.84
CA LYS A 2 -3.94 -9.03 -5.73
C LYS A 2 -3.87 -7.54 -5.39
N ILE A 3 -4.20 -7.21 -4.16
CA ILE A 3 -4.19 -5.86 -3.64
C ILE A 3 -3.11 -5.80 -2.58
N LEU A 4 -2.25 -4.80 -2.67
CA LEU A 4 -1.37 -4.43 -1.56
C LEU A 4 -1.94 -3.18 -0.90
N ALA A 5 -2.52 -3.33 0.29
CA ALA A 5 -2.95 -2.19 1.09
C ALA A 5 -1.84 -1.77 2.05
N LEU A 6 -1.61 -0.47 2.20
CA LEU A 6 -0.65 0.11 3.12
C LEU A 6 -1.37 0.97 4.15
N ASP A 7 -1.20 0.60 5.42
CA ASP A 7 -1.41 1.50 6.55
C ASP A 7 -0.06 2.18 6.84
N LEU A 8 -0.01 3.49 6.58
CA LEU A 8 1.23 4.25 6.49
C LEU A 8 1.49 5.02 7.79
N GLY A 9 2.62 4.70 8.44
CA GLY A 9 3.10 5.44 9.62
C GLY A 9 4.39 6.19 9.33
N LYS A 10 4.78 7.10 10.24
CA LYS A 10 6.01 7.90 10.09
C LYS A 10 7.29 7.06 10.04
N PHE A 11 7.34 5.98 10.82
CA PHE A 11 8.54 5.14 10.98
C PHE A 11 8.31 3.70 10.54
N ASN A 12 7.13 3.16 10.83
CA ASN A 12 6.72 1.82 10.46
C ASN A 12 5.36 1.90 9.78
N SER A 13 5.18 1.06 8.77
CA SER A 13 3.94 0.87 8.03
C SER A 13 3.55 -0.60 8.11
N VAL A 14 2.27 -0.88 7.91
CA VAL A 14 1.76 -2.26 7.79
C VAL A 14 1.29 -2.47 6.37
N ALA A 15 1.85 -3.48 5.72
CA ALA A 15 1.45 -3.94 4.40
C ALA A 15 0.51 -5.14 4.50
N CYS A 16 -0.66 -5.06 3.89
CA CYS A 16 -1.63 -6.14 3.77
C CYS A 16 -1.67 -6.66 2.33
N PHE A 17 -1.22 -7.90 2.14
CA PHE A 17 -1.31 -8.62 0.88
C PHE A 17 -2.66 -9.34 0.83
N PHE A 18 -3.61 -8.78 0.10
CA PHE A 18 -4.95 -9.32 -0.04
C PHE A 18 -5.18 -9.92 -1.42
N ASN A 19 -5.77 -11.11 -1.47
CA ASN A 19 -6.23 -11.72 -2.72
C ASN A 19 -7.75 -11.78 -2.76
N SER A 20 -8.37 -10.97 -3.61
CA SER A 20 -9.83 -10.88 -3.69
C SER A 20 -10.51 -12.17 -4.15
N LYS A 21 -9.82 -13.05 -4.88
CA LYS A 21 -10.37 -14.34 -5.32
C LYS A 21 -10.45 -15.34 -4.17
N THR A 22 -9.41 -15.40 -3.33
CA THR A 22 -9.32 -16.37 -2.24
C THR A 22 -9.76 -15.81 -0.90
N ARG A 23 -9.96 -14.49 -0.81
CA ARG A 23 -10.23 -13.72 0.42
C ARG A 23 -9.16 -13.90 1.51
N LYS A 24 -7.94 -14.33 1.14
CA LYS A 24 -6.82 -14.47 2.07
C LYS A 24 -6.06 -13.16 2.20
N SER A 25 -5.71 -12.82 3.43
CA SER A 25 -4.83 -11.71 3.80
C SER A 25 -3.54 -12.24 4.43
N LYS A 26 -2.44 -11.51 4.20
CA LYS A 26 -1.19 -11.63 4.95
C LYS A 26 -0.71 -10.24 5.31
N PHE A 27 -0.15 -10.10 6.51
CA PHE A 27 0.32 -8.81 7.02
C PHE A 27 1.84 -8.83 7.19
N LEU A 28 2.46 -7.69 6.91
CA LEU A 28 3.88 -7.46 7.12
C LEU A 28 4.08 -6.07 7.71
N THR A 29 4.63 -5.99 8.91
CA THR A 29 5.13 -4.73 9.46
C THR A 29 6.49 -4.43 8.86
N THR A 30 6.69 -3.19 8.40
CA THR A 30 7.88 -2.81 7.66
C THR A 30 8.31 -1.37 7.98
N PRO A 31 9.62 -1.07 7.98
CA PRO A 31 10.09 0.31 8.04
C PRO A 31 9.54 1.17 6.90
N THR A 32 9.17 2.41 7.21
CA THR A 32 8.66 3.37 6.21
C THR A 32 9.82 4.14 5.59
N ASN A 33 10.63 3.44 4.80
CA ASN A 33 11.70 4.03 3.99
C ASN A 33 11.58 3.61 2.53
N ARG A 34 12.25 4.35 1.64
CA ARG A 34 12.07 4.22 0.20
C ARG A 34 12.52 2.86 -0.32
N GLU A 35 13.63 2.35 0.18
CA GLU A 35 14.27 1.11 -0.26
C GLU A 35 13.39 -0.10 0.07
N THR A 36 12.87 -0.13 1.29
CA THR A 36 12.06 -1.24 1.80
C THR A 36 10.71 -1.29 1.10
N ILE A 37 10.03 -0.14 0.99
CA ILE A 37 8.77 -0.04 0.25
C ILE A 37 8.98 -0.40 -1.23
N ALA A 38 10.07 0.05 -1.86
CA ALA A 38 10.36 -0.28 -3.25
C ALA A 38 10.55 -1.79 -3.46
N SER A 39 11.20 -2.49 -2.51
CA SER A 39 11.31 -3.95 -2.55
C SER A 39 9.95 -4.62 -2.45
N ILE A 40 9.12 -4.19 -1.49
CA ILE A 40 7.77 -4.74 -1.28
C ILE A 40 6.92 -4.58 -2.55
N PHE A 41 6.96 -3.43 -3.22
CA PHE A 41 6.22 -3.19 -4.46
C PHE A 41 6.59 -4.16 -5.57
N LYS A 42 7.90 -4.44 -5.74
CA LYS A 42 8.40 -5.41 -6.72
C LYS A 42 7.98 -6.85 -6.36
N ASP A 43 8.06 -7.20 -5.08
CA ASP A 43 7.82 -8.57 -4.61
C ASP A 43 6.33 -8.92 -4.52
N ALA A 44 5.48 -7.94 -4.22
CA ALA A 44 4.05 -8.13 -4.01
C ALA A 44 3.33 -8.66 -5.26
N LYS A 45 3.83 -8.31 -6.46
CA LYS A 45 3.15 -8.56 -7.75
C LYS A 45 1.67 -8.19 -7.65
N ALA A 46 1.38 -7.04 -7.06
CA ALA A 46 0.04 -6.55 -6.83
C ALA A 46 -0.51 -5.90 -8.10
N ASP A 47 -1.80 -6.08 -8.33
CA ASP A 47 -2.52 -5.42 -9.44
C ASP A 47 -2.90 -3.97 -9.07
N LEU A 48 -3.01 -3.69 -7.76
CA LEU A 48 -3.40 -2.40 -7.20
C LEU A 48 -2.72 -2.18 -5.84
N ILE A 49 -2.14 -0.99 -5.66
CA ILE A 49 -1.67 -0.50 -4.37
C ILE A 49 -2.73 0.43 -3.78
N VAL A 50 -3.16 0.17 -2.56
CA VAL A 50 -4.14 1.01 -1.84
C VAL A 50 -3.45 1.60 -0.63
N MET A 51 -3.66 2.87 -0.34
CA MET A 51 -3.09 3.53 0.83
C MET A 51 -4.00 4.62 1.35
N GLU A 52 -3.97 4.86 2.66
CA GLU A 52 -4.63 6.01 3.27
C GLU A 52 -3.96 7.32 2.82
N ALA A 53 -4.75 8.38 2.68
CA ALA A 53 -4.25 9.74 2.49
C ALA A 53 -3.56 10.25 3.77
N CYS A 54 -2.23 10.30 3.77
CA CYS A 54 -1.43 10.81 4.88
C CYS A 54 -0.08 11.38 4.37
N GLY A 55 0.78 11.90 5.25
CA GLY A 55 2.05 12.50 4.85
C GLY A 55 2.92 11.59 3.95
N PRO A 56 3.16 10.33 4.33
CA PRO A 56 3.92 9.39 3.49
C PRO A 56 3.24 8.97 2.17
N SER A 57 1.92 9.13 2.01
CA SER A 57 1.21 8.57 0.85
C SER A 57 1.62 9.22 -0.47
N GLY A 58 2.00 10.50 -0.45
CA GLY A 58 2.48 11.21 -1.65
C GLY A 58 3.69 10.54 -2.30
N TRP A 59 4.79 10.38 -1.57
CA TRP A 59 6.00 9.77 -2.15
C TRP A 59 5.85 8.26 -2.40
N ASN A 60 5.00 7.57 -1.63
CA ASN A 60 4.66 6.16 -1.88
C ASN A 60 3.89 6.01 -3.21
N ASN A 61 2.95 6.92 -3.48
CA ASN A 61 2.23 6.97 -4.75
C ASN A 61 3.20 7.20 -5.92
N ASP A 62 4.08 8.20 -5.83
CA ASP A 62 5.05 8.50 -6.88
C ASP A 62 6.00 7.32 -7.11
N LEU A 63 6.45 6.66 -6.04
CA LEU A 63 7.28 5.47 -6.11
C LEU A 63 6.55 4.31 -6.82
N ALA A 64 5.28 4.06 -6.49
CA ALA A 64 4.49 3.02 -7.13
C ALA A 64 4.27 3.32 -8.62
N GLN A 65 3.92 4.56 -8.96
CA GLN A 65 3.74 5.00 -10.36
C GLN A 65 5.04 4.89 -11.16
N SER A 66 6.18 5.23 -10.57
CA SER A 66 7.51 5.07 -11.21
C SER A 66 7.85 3.61 -11.55
N GLN A 67 7.21 2.65 -10.88
CA GLN A 67 7.34 1.21 -11.13
C GLN A 67 6.21 0.66 -12.03
N GLY A 68 5.36 1.52 -12.59
CA GLY A 68 4.24 1.13 -13.46
C GLY A 68 3.06 0.50 -12.71
N LEU A 69 2.97 0.67 -11.39
CA LEU A 69 1.89 0.14 -10.57
C LEU A 69 0.70 1.09 -10.52
N LYS A 70 -0.51 0.52 -10.44
CA LYS A 70 -1.74 1.29 -10.21
C LYS A 70 -1.88 1.59 -8.72
N THR A 71 -2.31 2.81 -8.40
CA THR A 71 -2.50 3.28 -7.02
C THR A 71 -3.92 3.78 -6.79
N LEU A 72 -4.37 3.67 -5.54
CA LEU A 72 -5.58 4.30 -5.02
C LEU A 72 -5.25 4.89 -3.65
N VAL A 73 -5.35 6.21 -3.54
CA VAL A 73 -5.15 6.92 -2.27
C VAL A 73 -6.54 7.26 -1.71
N CYS A 74 -6.88 6.69 -0.56
CA CYS A 74 -8.21 6.79 0.02
C CYS A 74 -8.27 7.90 1.07
N SER A 75 -9.28 8.77 0.98
CA SER A 75 -9.54 9.74 2.05
C SER A 75 -10.15 9.03 3.27
N THR A 76 -9.68 9.37 4.47
CA THR A 76 -10.30 8.94 5.73
C THR A 76 -11.60 9.66 6.07
N ASN A 77 -11.98 10.68 5.30
CA ASN A 77 -13.21 11.42 5.51
C ASN A 77 -14.43 10.79 4.81
N GLU A 78 -14.24 9.72 4.03
CA GLU A 78 -15.30 9.03 3.31
C GLU A 78 -16.11 8.07 4.19
N GLU A 79 -17.34 7.74 3.77
CA GLU A 79 -18.25 6.86 4.52
C GLU A 79 -17.66 5.49 4.84
N ALA A 80 -16.72 4.98 4.03
CA ALA A 80 -16.06 3.71 4.27
C ALA A 80 -15.25 3.67 5.59
N TRP A 81 -14.96 4.84 6.18
CA TRP A 81 -14.22 5.01 7.42
C TRP A 81 -15.06 5.54 8.60
N ARG A 82 -16.38 5.74 8.40
CA ARG A 82 -17.34 6.08 9.46
C ARG A 82 -18.07 4.83 9.97
#